data_AF-A0A7R9XP35-F1
#
_entry.id   AF-A0A7R9XP35-F1
#
_cell.length_a   1.000
_cell.length_b   1.000
_cell.length_c   1.000
_cell.angle_alpha   90.00
_cell.angle_beta   90.00
_cell.angle_gamma   90.00
#
_symmetry.space_group_name_H-M   'P 1'
#
loop_
_entity.id
_entity.type
_entity.pdbx_description
1 polymer ?
#
loop_
_entity_poly.entity_id
_entity_poly.type
_entity_poly.pdbx_seq_one_letter_code
_entity_poly.pdbx_strand_id
1 'polypeptide(L)'
;AAAPPPPPLAPVDCVVSAWSAWSSCSAPCGSSVPSVRKRSVLVSAANGGTACPIELEQFNFNCMDACASPPPEPEQPKQTTTTTTINWKGMRRLAMGAAALFFVFVW
;
A
#
# COMPACT_ATOMS: atom_id res chain seq x y z
N ALA A 1 15.60 -71.94 -6.39
CA ALA A 1 16.33 -70.77 -6.93
C ALA A 1 15.66 -69.52 -6.37
N ALA A 2 16.42 -68.61 -5.76
CA ALA A 2 15.89 -67.32 -5.32
C ALA A 2 15.64 -66.43 -6.55
N ALA A 3 14.52 -65.71 -6.57
CA ALA A 3 14.27 -64.72 -7.61
C ALA A 3 15.34 -63.61 -7.55
N PRO A 4 15.76 -63.05 -8.70
CA PRO A 4 16.70 -61.93 -8.70
C PRO A 4 16.07 -60.72 -7.97
N PRO A 5 16.89 -59.90 -7.27
CA PRO A 5 16.39 -58.70 -6.62
C PRO A 5 15.81 -57.72 -7.66
N PRO A 6 14.78 -56.95 -7.30
CA PRO A 6 14.23 -55.93 -8.19
C PRO A 6 15.29 -54.85 -8.49
N PRO A 7 15.21 -54.21 -9.67
CA PRO A 7 16.13 -53.12 -10.02
C PRO A 7 16.00 -51.94 -9.05
N PRO A 8 17.08 -51.17 -8.83
CA PRO A 8 17.04 -50.00 -7.97
C PRO A 8 16.07 -48.94 -8.51
N LEU A 9 15.31 -48.33 -7.61
CA LEU A 9 14.34 -47.29 -7.95
C LEU A 9 15.06 -45.99 -8.33
N ALA A 10 14.60 -45.33 -9.40
CA ALA A 10 15.15 -44.05 -9.83
C ALA A 10 14.83 -42.93 -8.83
N PRO A 11 15.74 -41.96 -8.63
CA PRO A 11 15.49 -40.79 -7.78
C PRO A 11 14.34 -39.96 -8.36
N VAL A 12 13.43 -39.53 -7.49
CA VAL A 12 12.32 -38.64 -7.85
C VAL A 12 12.50 -37.34 -7.10
N ASP A 13 12.77 -36.27 -7.84
CA ASP A 13 12.85 -34.93 -7.28
C ASP A 13 11.47 -34.39 -6.92
N CYS A 14 11.42 -33.59 -5.86
CA CYS A 14 10.20 -32.89 -5.52
C CYS A 14 9.80 -31.87 -6.59
N VAL A 15 8.51 -31.82 -6.90
CA VAL A 15 7.91 -30.80 -7.75
C VAL A 15 6.87 -30.04 -6.94
N VAL A 16 6.97 -28.71 -6.95
CA VAL A 16 5.99 -27.81 -6.33
C VAL A 16 5.20 -27.07 -7.40
N SER A 17 3.96 -26.69 -7.07
CA SER A 17 3.13 -25.87 -7.95
C SER A 17 3.69 -24.46 -8.10
N ALA A 18 3.19 -23.75 -9.12
CA ALA A 18 3.31 -22.30 -9.16
C ALA A 18 2.64 -21.67 -7.92
N TRP A 19 3.09 -20.47 -7.56
CA TRP A 19 2.46 -19.68 -6.52
C TRP A 19 1.05 -19.27 -6.90
N SER A 20 0.14 -19.28 -5.92
CA SER A 20 -1.16 -18.64 -6.07
C SER A 20 -1.00 -17.12 -6.27
N ALA A 21 -2.07 -16.49 -6.74
CA ALA A 21 -2.17 -15.03 -6.64
C ALA A 21 -2.06 -14.59 -5.17
N TRP A 22 -1.56 -13.37 -4.96
CA TRP A 22 -1.56 -12.74 -3.65
C TRP A 22 -2.98 -12.48 -3.18
N SER A 23 -3.26 -12.74 -1.89
CA SER A 23 -4.52 -12.31 -1.29
C SER A 23 -4.62 -10.79 -1.29
N SER A 24 -5.84 -10.27 -1.39
CA SER A 24 -6.10 -8.85 -1.19
C SER A 24 -5.64 -8.42 0.21
N CYS A 25 -5.06 -7.22 0.31
CA CYS A 25 -4.80 -6.60 1.61
C CYS A 25 -6.13 -6.43 2.36
N SER A 26 -6.16 -6.72 3.66
CA SER A 26 -7.39 -6.65 4.45
C SER A 26 -7.92 -5.23 4.61
N ALA A 27 -7.04 -4.23 4.59
CA ALA A 27 -7.42 -2.83 4.48
C ALA A 27 -6.49 -2.10 3.50
N PRO A 28 -7.00 -1.10 2.77
CA PRO A 28 -6.22 -0.30 1.82
C PRO A 28 -5.21 0.63 2.50
N CYS A 29 -5.39 0.90 3.80
CA CYS A 29 -4.49 1.73 4.58
C CYS A 29 -4.38 1.28 6.04
N GLY A 30 -3.18 1.35 6.61
CA GLY A 30 -2.93 1.15 8.04
C GLY A 30 -3.11 -0.27 8.59
N SER A 31 -3.43 -1.27 7.75
CA SER A 31 -3.48 -2.66 8.21
C SER A 31 -2.07 -3.24 8.34
N SER A 32 -1.79 -3.83 9.51
CA SER A 32 -0.58 -4.62 9.76
C SER A 32 -0.65 -6.03 9.16
N VAL A 33 -1.78 -6.38 8.53
CA VAL A 33 -2.00 -7.73 8.00
C VAL A 33 -1.33 -7.86 6.63
N PRO A 34 -0.38 -8.81 6.46
CA PRO A 34 0.27 -9.05 5.19
C PRO A 34 -0.66 -9.71 4.17
N SER A 35 -0.40 -9.46 2.89
CA SER A 35 -0.92 -10.31 1.81
C SER A 35 -0.24 -11.68 1.88
N VAL A 36 -1.02 -12.74 1.67
CA VAL A 36 -0.54 -14.12 1.72
C VAL A 36 -0.68 -14.76 0.35
N ARG A 37 0.32 -15.54 -0.06
CA ARG A 37 0.19 -16.47 -1.19
C ARG A 37 0.69 -17.84 -0.79
N LYS A 38 0.16 -18.89 -1.44
CA LYS A 38 0.48 -20.27 -1.12
C LYS A 38 0.81 -21.08 -2.38
N ARG A 39 1.54 -22.16 -2.22
CA ARG A 39 1.79 -23.19 -3.24
C ARG A 39 1.71 -24.57 -2.59
N SER A 40 1.51 -25.61 -3.39
CA SER A 40 1.44 -26.98 -2.91
C SER A 40 2.56 -27.84 -3.49
N VAL A 41 2.85 -28.95 -2.82
CA VAL A 41 3.70 -30.00 -3.35
C VAL A 41 2.86 -30.84 -4.32
N LEU A 42 3.29 -30.91 -5.58
CA LEU A 42 2.66 -31.74 -6.61
C LEU A 42 3.25 -33.15 -6.60
N VAL A 43 4.56 -33.27 -6.38
CA VAL A 43 5.29 -34.54 -6.31
C VAL A 43 6.21 -34.51 -5.11
N SER A 44 6.09 -35.49 -4.22
CA SER A 44 7.00 -35.67 -3.09
C SER A 44 8.31 -36.31 -3.53
N ALA A 45 9.42 -35.89 -2.92
CA ALA A 45 10.72 -36.51 -3.15
C ALA A 45 10.72 -38.00 -2.75
N ALA A 46 11.35 -38.85 -3.57
CA ALA A 46 11.50 -40.27 -3.28
C ALA A 46 12.85 -40.81 -3.77
N ASN A 47 13.27 -41.97 -3.25
CA ASN A 47 14.47 -42.70 -3.65
C ASN A 47 15.76 -41.85 -3.65
N GLY A 48 15.89 -40.93 -2.67
CA GLY A 48 17.04 -40.04 -2.57
C GLY A 48 17.03 -38.84 -3.52
N GLY A 49 15.89 -38.54 -4.16
CA GLY A 49 15.71 -37.30 -4.91
C GLY A 49 15.61 -36.05 -4.02
N THR A 50 15.63 -34.89 -4.66
CA THR A 50 15.70 -33.58 -4.01
C THR A 50 14.44 -33.26 -3.22
N ALA A 51 14.59 -32.93 -1.93
CA ALA A 51 13.48 -32.59 -1.04
C ALA A 51 12.75 -31.30 -1.45
N CYS A 52 11.46 -31.21 -1.10
CA CYS A 52 10.67 -30.00 -1.33
C CYS A 52 11.14 -28.83 -0.47
N PRO A 53 10.99 -27.58 -0.94
CA PRO A 53 11.13 -26.43 -0.07
C PRO A 53 10.05 -26.46 1.03
N ILE A 54 10.44 -26.11 2.26
CA ILE A 54 9.51 -25.99 3.40
C ILE A 54 8.57 -24.78 3.25
N GLU A 55 9.01 -23.76 2.52
CA GLU A 55 8.25 -22.54 2.29
C GLU A 55 7.14 -22.79 1.27
N LEU A 56 5.96 -23.13 1.76
CA LEU A 56 4.73 -23.30 0.98
C LEU A 56 3.80 -22.09 1.09
N GLU A 57 4.08 -21.17 1.99
CA GLU A 57 3.33 -19.93 2.20
C GLU A 57 4.31 -18.76 2.17
N GLN A 58 3.88 -17.60 1.69
CA GLN A 58 4.67 -16.37 1.71
C GLN A 58 3.82 -15.20 2.13
N PHE A 59 4.43 -14.30 2.89
CA PHE A 59 3.80 -13.10 3.45
C PHE A 59 4.45 -11.86 2.85
N ASN A 60 3.63 -10.97 2.29
CA ASN A 60 4.06 -9.65 1.84
C ASN A 60 3.51 -8.60 2.80
N PHE A 61 4.40 -7.95 3.55
CA PHE A 61 4.06 -6.90 4.50
C PHE A 61 3.90 -5.51 3.86
N ASN A 62 4.28 -5.37 2.58
CA ASN A 62 4.22 -4.10 1.86
C ASN A 62 2.83 -3.81 1.29
N CYS A 63 1.77 -3.99 2.08
CA CYS A 63 0.39 -3.62 1.71
C CYS A 63 0.15 -2.08 1.64
N MET A 64 1.22 -1.28 1.54
CA MET A 64 1.18 0.18 1.72
C MET A 64 1.00 0.96 0.43
N ASP A 65 0.88 0.29 -0.72
CA ASP A 65 0.85 0.93 -2.04
C ASP A 65 -0.42 1.76 -2.33
N ALA A 66 -1.44 1.73 -1.47
CA ALA A 66 -2.75 2.36 -1.73
C ALA A 66 -3.27 3.35 -0.67
N CYS A 67 -2.43 3.86 0.24
CA CYS A 67 -2.84 4.93 1.16
C CYS A 67 -2.94 6.33 0.52
N ALA A 68 -2.55 6.48 -0.76
CA ALA A 68 -2.50 7.76 -1.45
C ALA A 68 -3.79 8.12 -2.22
N SER A 69 -4.80 7.24 -2.27
CA SER A 69 -6.12 7.61 -2.78
C SER A 69 -7.09 7.82 -1.61
N PRO A 70 -7.68 9.02 -1.46
CA PRO A 70 -8.77 9.20 -0.50
C PRO A 70 -9.89 8.19 -0.79
N PRO A 71 -10.67 7.76 0.23
CA PRO A 71 -11.87 6.95 0.01
C PRO A 71 -12.77 7.63 -1.04
N PRO A 72 -13.61 6.91 -1.82
CA PRO A 72 -14.66 7.57 -2.59
C PRO A 72 -15.57 8.30 -1.59
N GLU A 73 -15.32 9.60 -1.44
CA GLU A 73 -16.11 10.54 -0.66
C GLU A 73 -17.59 10.36 -1.04
N PRO A 74 -18.54 10.22 -0.10
CA PRO A 74 -19.94 10.35 -0.44
C PRO A 74 -20.15 11.76 -0.98
N GLU A 75 -20.46 11.88 -2.28
CA GLU A 75 -20.51 13.11 -3.08
C GLU A 75 -20.88 14.38 -2.27
N GLN A 76 -19.87 14.99 -1.64
CA GLN A 76 -20.00 16.27 -0.96
C GLN A 76 -19.84 17.36 -2.02
N PRO A 77 -20.66 18.43 -1.97
CA PRO A 77 -20.72 19.43 -3.03
C PRO A 77 -19.34 20.00 -3.25
N LYS A 78 -18.80 19.82 -4.47
CA LYS A 78 -17.55 20.44 -4.92
C LYS A 78 -17.51 21.87 -4.39
N GLN A 79 -16.60 22.14 -3.47
CA GLN A 79 -16.29 23.50 -3.08
C GLN A 79 -15.72 24.18 -4.32
N THR A 80 -16.60 24.86 -5.04
CA THR A 80 -16.23 25.78 -6.09
C THR A 80 -15.47 26.89 -5.41
N THR A 81 -14.14 26.74 -5.36
CA THR A 81 -13.22 27.82 -5.05
C THR A 81 -13.47 28.87 -6.11
N THR A 82 -14.41 29.76 -5.81
CA THR A 82 -14.58 30.99 -6.53
C THR A 82 -13.27 31.71 -6.29
N THR A 83 -12.36 31.62 -7.25
CA THR A 83 -11.19 32.48 -7.32
C THR A 83 -11.74 33.89 -7.51
N THR A 84 -12.14 34.51 -6.40
CA THR A 84 -12.41 35.93 -6.34
C THR A 84 -11.06 36.56 -6.61
N THR A 85 -10.79 36.90 -7.88
CA THR A 85 -9.69 37.77 -8.25
C THR A 85 -9.94 39.08 -7.54
N ILE A 86 -9.34 39.26 -6.36
CA ILE A 86 -9.37 40.53 -5.66
C ILE A 86 -8.52 41.49 -6.51
N ASN A 87 -9.16 42.22 -7.42
CA ASN A 87 -8.51 43.21 -8.26
C ASN A 87 -8.23 44.45 -7.41
N TRP A 88 -6.97 44.63 -6.98
CA TRP A 88 -6.55 45.73 -6.11
C TRP A 88 -6.29 47.06 -6.83
N LYS A 89 -6.77 47.27 -8.06
CA LYS A 89 -6.43 48.47 -8.85
C LYS A 89 -7.20 49.75 -8.46
N GLY A 90 -7.66 49.87 -7.21
CA GLY A 90 -8.46 51.02 -6.77
C GLY A 90 -8.37 51.43 -5.30
N MET A 91 -7.59 50.75 -4.44
CA MET A 91 -7.44 51.19 -3.05
C MET A 91 -6.51 52.41 -2.99
N ARG A 92 -7.12 53.61 -2.90
CA ARG A 92 -6.44 54.85 -2.54
C ARG A 92 -5.74 54.60 -1.20
N ARG A 93 -4.41 54.62 -1.20
CA ARG A 93 -3.60 54.63 0.02
C ARG A 93 -4.01 55.87 0.82
N LEU A 94 -4.72 55.72 1.94
CA LEU A 94 -4.79 56.80 2.92
C LEU A 94 -3.36 56.95 3.45
N ALA A 95 -2.66 57.98 2.96
CA ALA A 95 -1.40 58.41 3.53
C ALA A 95 -1.68 58.84 4.97
N MET A 96 -1.16 58.08 5.94
CA MET A 96 -1.06 58.52 7.33
C MET A 96 -0.09 59.71 7.35
N GLY A 97 -0.66 60.91 7.40
CA GLY A 97 0.07 62.17 7.56
C GLY A 97 0.34 62.42 9.05
N ALA A 98 1.62 62.51 9.39
CA ALA A 98 2.11 62.99 10.66
C ALA A 98 1.65 64.43 10.92
N ALA A 99 1.09 64.70 12.09
CA ALA A 99 1.17 66.01 12.74
C ALA A 99 0.73 65.87 14.20
N ALA A 100 1.71 65.84 15.09
CA ALA A 100 1.52 66.17 16.49
C ALA A 100 1.07 67.63 16.59
N LEU A 101 -0.09 67.91 17.19
CA LEU A 101 -0.41 69.21 17.78
C LEU A 101 -1.27 69.03 19.03
N PHE A 102 -0.84 69.74 20.07
CA PHE A 102 -1.33 69.79 21.44
C PHE A 102 -2.69 70.51 21.58
N PHE A 103 -3.30 70.33 22.77
CA PHE A 103 -4.45 71.05 23.36
C PHE A 103 -5.84 70.63 22.80
N VAL A 104 -6.88 70.37 23.59
CA VAL A 104 -7.34 71.07 24.81
C VAL A 104 -8.15 70.13 25.75
N PHE A 105 -8.20 70.55 27.01
CA PHE A 105 -8.73 69.95 28.23
C PHE A 105 -10.23 69.59 28.29
N VAL A 106 -10.51 68.57 29.11
CA VAL A 106 -11.64 68.33 30.04
C VAL A 106 -12.76 69.38 30.08
N TRP A 107 -13.98 68.97 29.72
CA TRP A 107 -15.13 68.89 30.63
C TRP A 107 -16.09 67.77 30.19
#